data_AF-A0A673HHM1-F1
#
_entry.id   AF-A0A673HHM1-F1
#
_cell.length_a   1.000
_cell.length_b   1.000
_cell.length_c   1.000
_cell.angle_alpha   90.00
_cell.angle_beta   90.00
_cell.angle_gamma   90.00
#
_symmetry.space_group_name_H-M   'P 1'
#
loop_
_entity.id
_entity.type
_entity.pdbx_description
1 polymer ?
#
loop_
_entity_poly.entity_id
_entity_poly.type
_entity_poly.pdbx_seq_one_letter_code
_entity_poly.pdbx_strand_id
1 'polypeptide(L)'
;MADKSESGTLEDQEFVEFYKMLTERTEVLDLFQDYSSDGQSLSQCDLEEFLREEQLEGEGSYEHALQLIDRYEPSDTARMNHMMSVDGLLMYLTSPEGSIFNPERQDLFQDMSQSLAHYYISSSHNTYLMEDQLKGPSSVEAYIQALKRGCRCVEVDCWNGSNGEPVVYHGHTLTSKILLKDVITTIANYAFKASEYPLIVSIENHCSIEQQEVMARYFRDILGDMLLTNTVDGVSSELPSPEKSKQNLCKELSDLMFCKSVHFHSFEHSRTSAKPNEMSSFSESKARKYSKEAGSDFVLHNTRQLTRVYPSGMRTDSSNYCPVDMWNMGCQIVALNFQSAGMEMDLNDGLFTQNGCSGYILKPEILCKRERLFDPENPKERDGYHPLLFYVKVLNNVISGQQLPKVKQKEWSIVDPLVRVEIYGVPLDQAKQETKYIDNNGFNPHWNETLQFTIHTPELALVRFVVEDYDKASRNDFIGQYTIPFTNIQPGRAVIIGVHNVHNSSSFIYNA
;
A
#
# COMPACT_ATOMS: atom_id res chain seq x y z
N MET A 1 -33.84 24.74 13.37
CA MET A 1 -33.07 26.01 13.40
C MET A 1 -32.71 26.23 14.86
N ALA A 2 -31.44 26.40 15.19
CA ALA A 2 -30.97 26.39 16.58
C ALA A 2 -31.28 27.69 17.34
N ASP A 3 -31.33 28.83 16.65
CA ASP A 3 -31.77 30.12 17.20
C ASP A 3 -33.31 30.12 17.33
N LYS A 4 -33.80 29.73 18.51
CA LYS A 4 -35.22 29.73 18.85
C LYS A 4 -35.72 31.13 19.17
N SER A 5 -34.81 32.02 19.53
CA SER A 5 -35.08 33.43 19.85
C SER A 5 -35.25 34.33 18.62
N GLU A 6 -34.82 33.87 17.43
CA GLU A 6 -34.71 34.64 16.19
C GLU A 6 -33.87 35.94 16.35
N SER A 7 -32.91 35.92 17.28
CA SER A 7 -32.09 37.09 17.60
C SER A 7 -30.96 37.33 16.57
N GLY A 8 -30.66 36.34 15.73
CA GLY A 8 -29.48 36.33 14.88
C GLY A 8 -28.19 36.00 15.64
N THR A 9 -28.30 35.57 16.90
CA THR A 9 -27.21 35.10 17.76
C THR A 9 -27.62 33.78 18.42
N LEU A 10 -26.66 32.93 18.77
CA LEU A 10 -26.92 31.70 19.53
C LEU A 10 -26.52 31.90 20.99
N GLU A 11 -27.47 31.77 21.91
CA GLU A 11 -27.17 31.68 23.34
C GLU A 11 -26.55 30.31 23.69
N ASP A 12 -25.96 30.17 24.87
CA ASP A 12 -25.16 28.99 25.25
C ASP A 12 -25.86 27.64 24.96
N GLN A 13 -27.14 27.51 25.30
CA GLN A 13 -27.91 26.29 25.07
C GLN A 13 -28.20 26.05 23.59
N GLU A 14 -28.46 27.12 22.84
CA GLU A 14 -28.71 27.08 21.39
C GLU A 14 -27.42 26.78 20.62
N PHE A 15 -26.27 27.24 21.12
CA PHE A 15 -24.96 26.87 20.58
C PHE A 15 -24.65 25.39 20.79
N VAL A 16 -24.93 24.84 21.98
CA VAL A 16 -24.77 23.40 22.23
C VAL A 16 -25.70 22.60 21.32
N GLU A 17 -26.95 23.03 21.13
CA GLU A 17 -27.90 22.40 20.22
C GLU A 17 -27.43 22.48 18.76
N PHE A 18 -26.92 23.64 18.32
CA PHE A 18 -26.31 23.82 17.00
C PHE A 18 -25.10 22.91 16.78
N TYR A 19 -24.18 22.86 17.76
CA TYR A 19 -22.99 22.02 17.68
C TYR A 19 -23.37 20.55 17.59
N LYS A 20 -24.32 20.10 18.43
CA LYS A 20 -24.86 18.73 18.37
C LYS A 20 -25.47 18.45 17.01
N MET A 21 -26.34 19.33 16.49
CA MET A 21 -26.93 19.18 15.15
C MET A 21 -25.88 19.11 14.03
N LEU A 22 -24.73 19.76 14.20
CA LEU A 22 -23.63 19.74 13.23
C LEU A 22 -22.80 18.45 13.34
N THR A 23 -22.53 17.96 14.56
CA THR A 23 -21.68 16.78 14.78
C THR A 23 -22.45 15.48 14.88
N GLU A 24 -23.79 15.54 14.91
CA GLU A 24 -24.66 14.38 15.00
C GLU A 24 -24.47 13.48 13.78
N ARG A 25 -24.10 12.24 14.06
CA ARG A 25 -24.01 11.19 13.07
C ARG A 25 -25.26 10.37 13.13
N THR A 26 -26.31 10.82 12.44
CA THR A 26 -27.63 10.15 12.40
C THR A 26 -27.48 8.68 12.03
N GLU A 27 -26.46 8.36 11.26
CA GLU A 27 -26.20 7.03 10.80
C GLU A 27 -25.64 6.08 11.88
N VAL A 28 -24.86 6.64 12.83
CA VAL A 28 -24.34 5.89 13.99
C VAL A 28 -25.43 5.79 15.03
N LEU A 29 -26.28 6.82 15.14
CA LEU A 29 -27.48 6.78 15.96
C LEU A 29 -28.47 5.71 15.48
N ASP A 30 -28.77 5.65 14.19
CA ASP A 30 -29.67 4.63 13.62
C ASP A 30 -29.12 3.22 13.90
N LEU A 31 -27.83 2.99 13.63
CA LEU A 31 -27.16 1.73 13.95
C LEU A 31 -27.20 1.40 15.44
N PHE A 32 -26.95 2.39 16.30
CA PHE A 32 -27.03 2.23 17.75
C PHE A 32 -28.44 1.84 18.19
N GLN A 33 -29.48 2.47 17.62
CA GLN A 33 -30.87 2.20 17.96
C GLN A 33 -31.33 0.82 17.46
N ASP A 34 -30.78 0.32 16.35
CA ASP A 34 -31.11 -1.02 15.83
C ASP A 34 -30.71 -2.13 16.82
N TYR A 35 -29.66 -1.92 17.63
CA TYR A 35 -29.15 -2.91 18.59
C TYR A 35 -29.44 -2.56 20.06
N SER A 36 -29.79 -1.31 20.39
CA SER A 36 -30.05 -0.90 21.77
C SER A 36 -31.43 -1.37 22.25
N SER A 37 -31.44 -2.26 23.24
CA SER A 37 -32.67 -2.81 23.82
C SER A 37 -33.50 -1.78 24.61
N ASP A 38 -32.86 -0.73 25.15
CA ASP A 38 -33.51 0.34 25.92
C ASP A 38 -33.56 1.69 25.17
N GLY A 39 -32.94 1.79 24.00
CA GLY A 39 -32.81 2.99 23.17
C GLY A 39 -31.88 4.07 23.73
N GLN A 40 -31.18 3.81 24.83
CA GLN A 40 -30.30 4.76 25.52
C GLN A 40 -28.85 4.29 25.64
N SER A 41 -28.63 2.98 25.76
CA SER A 41 -27.31 2.36 25.91
C SER A 41 -27.26 1.01 25.19
N LEU A 42 -26.06 0.61 24.77
CA LEU A 42 -25.80 -0.77 24.39
C LEU A 42 -25.30 -1.50 25.63
N SER A 43 -26.09 -2.43 26.15
CA SER A 43 -25.58 -3.37 27.14
C SER A 43 -24.49 -4.24 26.51
N GLN A 44 -23.71 -4.95 27.34
CA GLN A 44 -22.74 -5.93 26.83
C GLN A 44 -23.40 -6.95 25.87
N CYS A 45 -24.63 -7.40 26.16
CA CYS A 45 -25.35 -8.33 25.30
C CYS A 45 -25.76 -7.69 23.97
N ASP A 46 -26.22 -6.44 24.00
CA ASP A 46 -26.58 -5.69 22.79
C ASP A 46 -25.35 -5.48 21.89
N LEU A 47 -24.20 -5.16 22.49
CA LEU A 47 -22.95 -5.00 21.76
C LEU A 47 -22.44 -6.34 21.20
N GLU A 48 -22.58 -7.44 21.94
CA GLU A 48 -22.24 -8.79 21.45
C GLU A 48 -23.08 -9.17 20.22
N GLU A 49 -24.38 -8.86 20.25
CA GLU A 49 -25.27 -9.07 19.11
C GLU A 49 -24.84 -8.24 17.90
N PHE A 50 -24.53 -6.95 18.10
CA PHE A 50 -23.96 -6.10 17.04
C PHE A 50 -22.67 -6.67 16.44
N LEU A 51 -21.73 -7.13 17.28
CA LEU A 51 -20.47 -7.71 16.81
C LEU A 51 -20.71 -9.00 16.01
N ARG A 52 -21.64 -9.85 16.44
CA ARG A 52 -21.95 -11.11 15.78
C ARG A 52 -22.70 -10.89 14.46
N GLU A 53 -23.65 -9.95 14.42
CA GLU A 53 -24.59 -9.81 13.31
C GLU A 53 -24.14 -8.78 12.27
N GLU A 54 -23.68 -7.61 12.68
CA GLU A 54 -23.11 -6.62 11.75
C GLU A 54 -21.65 -6.90 11.46
N GLN A 55 -20.82 -7.08 12.49
CA GLN A 55 -19.36 -7.23 12.31
C GLN A 55 -18.94 -8.66 11.95
N LEU A 56 -19.92 -9.59 11.90
CA LEU A 56 -19.72 -11.00 11.54
C LEU A 56 -18.64 -11.69 12.40
N GLU A 57 -18.48 -11.25 13.65
CA GLU A 57 -17.55 -11.86 14.60
C GLU A 57 -18.07 -13.23 15.07
N GLY A 58 -17.11 -14.14 15.31
CA GLY A 58 -17.39 -15.52 15.70
C GLY A 58 -17.41 -15.75 17.21
N GLU A 59 -17.02 -16.96 17.61
CA GLU A 59 -16.87 -17.33 19.03
C GLU A 59 -15.85 -16.40 19.71
N GLY A 60 -16.27 -15.70 20.77
CA GLY A 60 -15.45 -14.71 21.49
C GLY A 60 -16.04 -13.29 21.50
N SER A 61 -17.07 -13.03 20.70
CA SER A 61 -17.81 -11.74 20.63
C SER A 61 -18.20 -11.20 22.02
N TYR A 62 -18.60 -12.07 22.95
CA TYR A 62 -19.00 -11.68 24.31
C TYR A 62 -17.86 -11.07 25.14
N GLU A 63 -16.68 -11.70 25.13
CA GLU A 63 -15.49 -11.18 25.83
C GLU A 63 -14.94 -9.95 25.11
N HIS A 64 -15.00 -9.94 23.77
CA HIS A 64 -14.56 -8.81 22.98
C HIS A 64 -15.44 -7.57 23.23
N ALA A 65 -16.77 -7.71 23.32
CA ALA A 65 -17.68 -6.63 23.67
C ALA A 65 -17.29 -5.93 24.98
N LEU A 66 -16.90 -6.69 26.02
CA LEU A 66 -16.41 -6.11 27.28
C LEU A 66 -15.13 -5.30 27.09
N GLN A 67 -14.19 -5.82 26.30
CA GLN A 67 -12.92 -5.14 26.03
C GLN A 67 -13.14 -3.84 25.25
N LEU A 68 -14.08 -3.84 24.29
CA LEU A 68 -14.45 -2.64 23.55
C LEU A 68 -15.11 -1.60 24.46
N ILE A 69 -16.02 -2.01 25.35
CA ILE A 69 -16.61 -1.12 26.36
C ILE A 69 -15.52 -0.52 27.25
N ASP A 70 -14.62 -1.35 27.78
CA ASP A 70 -13.56 -0.87 28.68
C ASP A 70 -12.60 0.12 27.98
N ARG A 71 -12.35 -0.09 26.69
CA ARG A 71 -11.41 0.71 25.90
C ARG A 71 -11.99 2.01 25.37
N TYR A 72 -13.22 1.99 24.83
CA TYR A 72 -13.77 3.10 24.06
C TYR A 72 -14.88 3.89 24.77
N GLU A 73 -15.47 3.36 25.84
CA GLU A 73 -16.56 4.05 26.52
C GLU A 73 -16.03 5.26 27.35
N PRO A 74 -16.39 6.50 26.98
CA PRO A 74 -15.91 7.68 27.68
C PRO A 74 -16.50 7.83 29.08
N SER A 75 -17.73 7.39 29.33
CA SER A 75 -18.36 7.51 30.64
C SER A 75 -17.88 6.42 31.60
N ASP A 76 -17.17 6.80 32.66
CA ASP A 76 -16.77 5.88 33.74
C ASP A 76 -17.99 5.14 34.33
N THR A 77 -19.13 5.81 34.43
CA THR A 77 -20.35 5.20 34.97
C THR A 77 -20.92 4.15 34.01
N ALA A 78 -20.96 4.43 32.71
CA ALA A 78 -21.44 3.44 31.72
C ALA A 78 -20.49 2.23 31.66
N ARG A 79 -19.17 2.49 31.62
CA ARG A 79 -18.12 1.48 31.60
C ARG A 79 -18.15 0.57 32.83
N MET A 80 -18.31 1.13 34.04
CA MET A 80 -18.46 0.33 35.27
C MET A 80 -19.71 -0.55 35.28
N ASN A 81 -20.75 -0.18 34.53
CA ASN A 81 -21.98 -0.95 34.39
C ASN A 81 -21.99 -1.86 33.15
N HIS A 82 -20.86 -1.98 32.43
CA HIS A 82 -20.75 -2.75 31.19
C HIS A 82 -21.75 -2.30 30.11
N MET A 83 -21.87 -0.98 29.95
CA MET A 83 -22.70 -0.34 28.94
C MET A 83 -21.85 0.56 28.03
N MET A 84 -22.21 0.64 26.76
CA MET A 84 -21.63 1.55 25.77
C MET A 84 -22.66 2.60 25.34
N SER A 85 -22.24 3.86 25.35
CA SER A 85 -22.99 5.00 24.83
C SER A 85 -22.81 5.15 23.32
N VAL A 86 -23.61 6.01 22.69
CA VAL A 86 -23.43 6.36 21.26
C VAL A 86 -22.02 6.91 21.01
N ASP A 87 -21.50 7.71 21.94
CA ASP A 87 -20.15 8.26 21.83
C ASP A 87 -19.09 7.16 21.93
N GLY A 88 -19.28 6.18 22.82
CA GLY A 88 -18.42 5.00 22.90
C GLY A 88 -18.43 4.14 21.64
N LEU A 89 -19.62 3.94 21.05
CA LEU A 89 -19.76 3.24 19.76
C LEU A 89 -19.06 4.01 18.64
N LEU A 90 -19.23 5.34 18.60
CA LEU A 90 -18.56 6.19 17.62
C LEU A 90 -17.03 6.12 17.76
N MET A 91 -16.51 6.22 18.98
CA MET A 91 -15.07 6.08 19.27
C MET A 91 -14.54 4.75 18.75
N TYR A 92 -15.24 3.65 19.03
CA TYR A 92 -14.91 2.34 18.50
C TYR A 92 -14.93 2.29 16.96
N LEU A 93 -16.00 2.74 16.31
CA LEU A 93 -16.12 2.68 14.84
C LEU A 93 -15.04 3.51 14.13
N THR A 94 -14.54 4.57 14.76
CA THR A 94 -13.44 5.39 14.25
C THR A 94 -12.04 4.91 14.67
N SER A 95 -11.95 3.91 15.53
CA SER A 95 -10.68 3.37 16.02
C SER A 95 -10.01 2.41 14.99
N PRO A 96 -8.73 2.07 15.18
CA PRO A 96 -8.07 1.02 14.38
C PRO A 96 -8.85 -0.30 14.37
N GLU A 97 -9.46 -0.69 15.48
CA GLU A 97 -10.25 -1.91 15.64
C GLU A 97 -11.59 -1.85 14.90
N GLY A 98 -12.16 -0.64 14.74
CA GLY A 98 -13.32 -0.37 13.88
C GLY A 98 -12.99 -0.32 12.39
N SER A 99 -11.70 -0.33 12.01
CA SER A 99 -11.25 -0.20 10.63
C SER A 99 -11.67 -1.38 9.76
N ILE A 100 -11.90 -1.11 8.47
CA ILE A 100 -12.00 -2.15 7.43
C ILE A 100 -10.73 -2.99 7.34
N PHE A 101 -9.57 -2.41 7.68
CA PHE A 101 -8.30 -3.12 7.71
C PHE A 101 -8.25 -4.04 8.93
N ASN A 102 -7.88 -5.31 8.73
CA ASN A 102 -7.65 -6.23 9.83
C ASN A 102 -6.42 -5.81 10.68
N PRO A 103 -6.58 -5.35 11.94
CA PRO A 103 -5.47 -4.90 12.78
C PRO A 103 -4.43 -5.99 13.04
N GLU A 104 -4.83 -7.27 13.07
CA GLU A 104 -3.91 -8.40 13.24
C GLU A 104 -2.89 -8.51 12.09
N ARG A 105 -3.17 -7.85 10.95
CA ARG A 105 -2.32 -7.82 9.77
C ARG A 105 -1.50 -6.54 9.65
N GLN A 106 -1.65 -5.63 10.61
CA GLN A 106 -0.92 -4.36 10.65
C GLN A 106 0.52 -4.59 11.08
N ASP A 107 0.71 -5.42 12.12
CA ASP A 107 2.02 -5.85 12.58
C ASP A 107 2.59 -6.98 11.71
N LEU A 108 3.81 -7.40 12.02
CA LEU A 108 4.46 -8.51 11.33
C LEU A 108 3.74 -9.85 11.63
N PHE A 109 3.11 -10.44 10.63
CA PHE A 109 2.29 -11.66 10.80
C PHE A 109 2.61 -12.77 9.80
N GLN A 110 3.26 -12.44 8.68
CA GLN A 110 3.56 -13.40 7.63
C GLN A 110 4.81 -14.22 7.95
N ASP A 111 4.93 -15.40 7.35
CA ASP A 111 6.14 -16.21 7.42
C ASP A 111 7.27 -15.50 6.66
N MET A 112 8.30 -15.04 7.38
CA MET A 112 9.47 -14.34 6.84
C MET A 112 10.68 -15.26 6.59
N SER A 113 10.47 -16.58 6.71
CA SER A 113 11.51 -17.61 6.62
C SER A 113 11.62 -18.31 5.26
N GLN A 114 10.76 -17.97 4.28
CA GLN A 114 10.78 -18.56 2.94
C GLN A 114 11.82 -17.91 2.03
N SER A 115 12.07 -18.51 0.86
CA SER A 115 12.95 -17.95 -0.17
C SER A 115 12.55 -16.52 -0.56
N LEU A 116 13.53 -15.63 -0.79
CA LEU A 116 13.26 -14.26 -1.26
C LEU A 116 12.44 -14.20 -2.55
N ALA A 117 12.47 -15.24 -3.40
CA ALA A 117 11.62 -15.33 -4.59
C ALA A 117 10.13 -15.43 -4.25
N HIS A 118 9.76 -15.72 -3.00
CA HIS A 118 8.38 -15.87 -2.53
C HIS A 118 7.77 -14.57 -1.99
N TYR A 119 8.49 -13.44 -2.01
CA TYR A 119 7.97 -12.17 -1.52
C TYR A 119 7.86 -11.15 -2.64
N TYR A 120 6.81 -10.33 -2.64
CA TYR A 120 6.86 -9.02 -3.27
C TYR A 120 7.74 -8.09 -2.44
N ILE A 121 8.54 -7.27 -3.11
CA ILE A 121 9.55 -6.41 -2.50
C ILE A 121 9.27 -4.96 -2.93
N SER A 122 9.08 -4.08 -1.96
CA SER A 122 8.85 -2.65 -2.22
C SER A 122 10.08 -2.06 -2.92
N SER A 123 9.91 -1.56 -4.14
CA SER A 123 11.03 -1.31 -5.05
C SER A 123 10.92 0.03 -5.77
N SER A 124 11.99 0.82 -5.75
CA SER A 124 12.07 2.12 -6.40
C SER A 124 12.92 2.05 -7.68
N HIS A 125 12.51 2.80 -8.70
CA HIS A 125 13.26 3.04 -9.93
C HIS A 125 13.87 4.44 -9.91
N ASN A 126 15.11 4.56 -10.39
CA ASN A 126 15.92 5.78 -10.40
C ASN A 126 15.76 6.59 -9.11
N THR A 127 15.98 5.93 -7.98
CA THR A 127 15.62 6.41 -6.63
C THR A 127 16.22 7.77 -6.29
N TYR A 128 17.28 8.19 -6.97
CA TYR A 128 17.91 9.49 -6.78
C TYR A 128 17.09 10.67 -7.33
N LEU A 129 16.11 10.45 -8.20
CA LEU A 129 15.33 11.52 -8.86
C LEU A 129 14.17 12.03 -7.99
N MET A 130 14.03 13.35 -7.91
CA MET A 130 12.90 14.01 -7.23
C MET A 130 11.73 14.35 -8.18
N GLU A 131 11.98 14.40 -9.49
CA GLU A 131 10.98 14.84 -10.49
C GLU A 131 11.11 14.01 -11.79
N ASP A 132 11.21 14.68 -12.95
CA ASP A 132 11.29 14.09 -14.28
C ASP A 132 12.64 13.45 -14.61
N GLN A 133 12.66 12.56 -15.60
CA GLN A 133 13.84 11.79 -16.00
C GLN A 133 14.85 12.60 -16.82
N LEU A 134 14.54 13.80 -17.30
CA LEU A 134 15.37 14.51 -18.29
C LEU A 134 16.15 15.67 -17.70
N LYS A 135 15.58 16.42 -16.76
CA LYS A 135 16.14 17.64 -16.18
C LYS A 135 15.81 17.81 -14.69
N GLY A 136 15.04 16.89 -14.11
CA GLY A 136 14.67 16.91 -12.71
C GLY A 136 15.90 16.87 -11.78
N PRO A 137 15.78 17.40 -10.55
CA PRO A 137 16.87 17.35 -9.60
C PRO A 137 17.05 15.93 -9.04
N SER A 138 18.31 15.51 -8.90
CA SER A 138 18.71 14.36 -8.10
C SER A 138 19.06 14.80 -6.68
N SER A 139 18.66 14.03 -5.67
CA SER A 139 18.89 14.34 -4.26
C SER A 139 19.03 13.08 -3.40
N VAL A 140 19.82 13.17 -2.33
CA VAL A 140 19.84 12.14 -1.28
C VAL A 140 18.50 12.05 -0.54
N GLU A 141 17.70 13.12 -0.56
CA GLU A 141 16.36 13.14 0.05
C GLU A 141 15.42 12.13 -0.60
N ALA A 142 15.57 11.86 -1.90
CA ALA A 142 14.76 10.87 -2.61
C ALA A 142 14.95 9.46 -2.02
N TYR A 143 16.19 9.10 -1.64
CA TYR A 143 16.49 7.86 -0.91
C TYR A 143 15.90 7.87 0.50
N ILE A 144 15.99 8.99 1.22
CA ILE A 144 15.42 9.12 2.57
C ILE A 144 13.91 8.88 2.54
N GLN A 145 13.21 9.51 1.59
CA GLN A 145 11.77 9.37 1.40
C GLN A 145 11.40 7.94 1.06
N ALA A 146 12.07 7.32 0.08
CA ALA A 146 11.80 5.93 -0.29
C ALA A 146 12.02 4.96 0.88
N LEU A 147 13.13 5.09 1.62
CA LEU A 147 13.45 4.21 2.75
C LEU A 147 12.52 4.41 3.95
N LYS A 148 12.11 5.65 4.26
CA LYS A 148 11.10 5.93 5.30
C LYS A 148 9.72 5.37 4.94
N ARG A 149 9.41 5.27 3.64
CA ARG A 149 8.19 4.65 3.10
C ARG A 149 8.29 3.11 2.97
N GLY A 150 9.30 2.49 3.60
CA GLY A 150 9.47 1.04 3.64
C GLY A 150 10.08 0.41 2.39
N CYS A 151 10.62 1.19 1.44
CA CYS A 151 11.26 0.64 0.23
C CYS A 151 12.47 -0.25 0.56
N ARG A 152 12.56 -1.43 -0.07
CA ARG A 152 13.57 -2.49 0.16
C ARG A 152 14.41 -2.83 -1.08
N CYS A 153 14.19 -2.15 -2.21
CA CYS A 153 15.08 -2.18 -3.35
C CYS A 153 15.25 -0.76 -3.91
N VAL A 154 16.47 -0.22 -3.86
CA VAL A 154 16.81 1.13 -4.34
C VAL A 154 17.82 1.06 -5.47
N GLU A 155 17.73 1.99 -6.41
CA GLU A 155 18.58 2.05 -7.60
C GLU A 155 19.63 3.15 -7.47
N VAL A 156 20.86 2.86 -7.92
CA VAL A 156 22.02 3.75 -7.85
C VAL A 156 22.80 3.71 -9.16
N ASP A 157 22.58 4.71 -10.01
CA ASP A 157 23.24 4.84 -11.32
C ASP A 157 24.58 5.52 -11.18
N CYS A 158 25.66 4.75 -11.17
CA CYS A 158 26.99 5.22 -10.87
C CYS A 158 27.74 5.63 -12.13
N TRP A 159 28.16 6.88 -12.20
CA TRP A 159 28.90 7.46 -13.31
C TRP A 159 30.20 8.12 -12.86
N ASN A 160 31.15 8.26 -13.79
CA ASN A 160 32.39 8.98 -13.52
C ASN A 160 32.11 10.45 -13.17
N GLY A 161 32.61 10.90 -12.02
CA GLY A 161 32.58 12.32 -11.64
C GLY A 161 33.95 13.00 -11.72
N SER A 162 33.96 14.29 -11.41
CA SER A 162 35.20 15.10 -11.38
C SER A 162 36.07 14.70 -10.19
N ASN A 163 37.37 14.98 -10.30
CA ASN A 163 38.35 14.73 -9.23
C ASN A 163 38.46 13.27 -8.76
N GLY A 164 38.01 12.31 -9.59
CA GLY A 164 38.02 10.88 -9.25
C GLY A 164 36.90 10.45 -8.30
N GLU A 165 35.91 11.31 -8.04
CA GLU A 165 34.76 11.02 -7.18
C GLU A 165 33.56 10.52 -8.00
N PRO A 166 33.08 9.28 -7.79
CA PRO A 166 31.89 8.78 -8.47
C PRO A 166 30.64 9.58 -8.13
N VAL A 167 29.78 9.79 -9.12
CA VAL A 167 28.51 10.52 -8.99
C VAL A 167 27.33 9.65 -9.36
N VAL A 168 26.15 10.02 -8.87
CA VAL A 168 24.87 9.39 -9.19
C VAL A 168 23.98 10.40 -9.90
N TYR A 169 23.48 10.01 -11.08
CA TYR A 169 22.50 10.77 -11.89
C TYR A 169 22.01 9.92 -13.07
N HIS A 170 20.96 10.41 -13.76
CA HIS A 170 20.45 9.73 -14.93
C HIS A 170 21.33 10.04 -16.16
N GLY A 171 22.07 9.02 -16.62
CA GLY A 171 23.02 9.12 -17.71
C GLY A 171 22.46 9.76 -18.97
N HIS A 172 23.29 10.52 -19.69
CA HIS A 172 22.91 11.19 -20.94
C HIS A 172 21.74 12.19 -20.85
N THR A 173 21.38 12.64 -19.65
CA THR A 173 20.34 13.67 -19.42
C THR A 173 20.91 14.93 -18.75
N LEU A 174 20.04 15.90 -18.49
CA LEU A 174 20.34 17.16 -17.78
C LEU A 174 19.98 17.10 -16.28
N THR A 175 19.66 15.92 -15.76
CA THR A 175 19.39 15.74 -14.32
C THR A 175 20.61 16.16 -13.48
N SER A 176 20.36 16.74 -12.30
CA SER A 176 21.47 17.14 -11.43
C SER A 176 22.20 15.92 -10.89
N LYS A 177 23.42 16.13 -10.39
CA LYS A 177 24.30 15.05 -9.93
C LYS A 177 24.49 15.14 -8.42
N ILE A 178 24.54 13.98 -7.77
CA ILE A 178 24.90 13.85 -6.35
C ILE A 178 26.11 12.93 -6.19
N LEU A 179 26.86 13.06 -5.10
CA LEU A 179 28.03 12.22 -4.85
C LEU A 179 27.58 10.82 -4.42
N LEU A 180 28.21 9.77 -4.96
CA LEU A 180 27.94 8.41 -4.53
C LEU A 180 28.21 8.22 -3.03
N LYS A 181 29.24 8.87 -2.51
CA LYS A 181 29.58 8.85 -1.07
C LYS A 181 28.41 9.29 -0.19
N ASP A 182 27.72 10.36 -0.60
CA ASP A 182 26.59 10.90 0.16
C ASP A 182 25.38 9.98 0.06
N VAL A 183 25.17 9.35 -1.11
CA VAL A 183 24.12 8.32 -1.31
C VAL A 183 24.36 7.12 -0.41
N ILE A 184 25.56 6.54 -0.40
CA ILE A 184 25.89 5.37 0.44
C ILE A 184 25.79 5.72 1.93
N THR A 185 26.25 6.90 2.33
CA THR A 185 26.11 7.39 3.72
C THR A 185 24.64 7.52 4.11
N THR A 186 23.81 8.04 3.20
CA THR A 186 22.36 8.15 3.43
C THR A 186 21.72 6.78 3.56
N ILE A 187 22.05 5.83 2.67
CA ILE A 187 21.59 4.45 2.77
C ILE A 187 21.98 3.84 4.11
N ALA A 188 23.24 3.94 4.53
CA ALA A 188 23.70 3.42 5.83
C ALA A 188 22.87 3.96 7.01
N ASN A 189 22.51 5.24 6.97
CA ASN A 189 21.75 5.90 8.03
C ASN A 189 20.27 5.52 8.06
N TYR A 190 19.66 5.16 6.92
CA TYR A 190 18.21 4.99 6.79
C TYR A 190 17.76 3.59 6.42
N ALA A 191 18.67 2.71 5.98
CA ALA A 191 18.37 1.38 5.47
C ALA A 191 17.41 0.62 6.39
N PHE A 192 17.62 0.64 7.70
CA PHE A 192 16.87 -0.16 8.64
C PHE A 192 15.96 0.63 9.60
N LYS A 193 15.65 1.90 9.29
CA LYS A 193 14.80 2.73 10.17
C LYS A 193 13.32 2.36 10.12
N ALA A 194 12.81 2.02 8.94
CA ALA A 194 11.40 1.66 8.75
C ALA A 194 11.18 0.14 8.80
N SER A 195 12.22 -0.66 8.55
CA SER A 195 12.14 -2.12 8.46
C SER A 195 13.52 -2.73 8.72
N GLU A 196 13.58 -3.80 9.50
CA GLU A 196 14.83 -4.55 9.78
C GLU A 196 15.21 -5.52 8.65
N TYR A 197 14.32 -5.69 7.66
CA TYR A 197 14.51 -6.63 6.56
C TYR A 197 15.51 -6.12 5.52
N PRO A 198 16.08 -7.04 4.72
CA PRO A 198 17.20 -6.73 3.84
C PRO A 198 16.89 -5.56 2.89
N LEU A 199 17.90 -4.78 2.56
CA LEU A 199 17.79 -3.76 1.51
C LEU A 199 18.68 -4.15 0.33
N ILE A 200 18.08 -4.23 -0.85
CA ILE A 200 18.75 -4.48 -2.12
C ILE A 200 19.17 -3.13 -2.70
N VAL A 201 20.46 -3.00 -3.04
CA VAL A 201 21.00 -1.85 -3.76
C VAL A 201 21.31 -2.31 -5.18
N SER A 202 20.43 -1.95 -6.12
CA SER A 202 20.63 -2.19 -7.55
C SER A 202 21.59 -1.15 -8.11
N ILE A 203 22.72 -1.60 -8.64
CA ILE A 203 23.82 -0.73 -9.07
C ILE A 203 23.90 -0.78 -10.59
N GLU A 204 23.62 0.35 -11.24
CA GLU A 204 23.90 0.51 -12.67
C GLU A 204 25.29 1.17 -12.83
N ASN A 205 26.28 0.37 -13.20
CA ASN A 205 27.69 0.80 -13.16
C ASN A 205 28.21 1.26 -14.53
N HIS A 206 28.49 2.56 -14.64
CA HIS A 206 29.11 3.22 -15.80
C HIS A 206 30.47 3.87 -15.46
N CYS A 207 31.06 3.50 -14.32
CA CYS A 207 32.34 4.06 -13.86
C CYS A 207 33.54 3.38 -14.53
N SER A 208 34.66 4.11 -14.65
CA SER A 208 35.96 3.54 -15.03
C SER A 208 36.46 2.61 -13.93
N ILE A 209 37.44 1.74 -14.23
CA ILE A 209 38.00 0.81 -13.24
C ILE A 209 38.54 1.56 -12.02
N GLU A 210 39.21 2.69 -12.21
CA GLU A 210 39.74 3.51 -11.12
C GLU A 210 38.61 4.03 -10.21
N GLN A 211 37.51 4.51 -10.78
CA GLN A 211 36.37 4.98 -9.99
C GLN A 211 35.58 3.81 -9.38
N GLN A 212 35.55 2.63 -10.01
CA GLN A 212 34.97 1.43 -9.41
C GLN A 212 35.73 0.99 -8.14
N GLU A 213 37.06 1.16 -8.09
CA GLU A 213 37.82 0.93 -6.86
C GLU A 213 37.41 1.89 -5.73
N VAL A 214 37.15 3.16 -6.08
CA VAL A 214 36.62 4.17 -5.16
C VAL A 214 35.21 3.79 -4.68
N MET A 215 34.32 3.38 -5.60
CA MET A 215 32.98 2.89 -5.27
C MET A 215 33.06 1.73 -4.29
N ALA A 216 33.87 0.70 -4.59
CA ALA A 216 34.03 -0.49 -3.77
C ALA A 216 34.57 -0.15 -2.38
N ARG A 217 35.47 0.82 -2.28
CA ARG A 217 35.97 1.35 -1.00
C ARG A 217 34.87 2.03 -0.20
N TYR A 218 34.10 2.96 -0.77
CA TYR A 218 32.96 3.58 -0.07
C TYR A 218 31.97 2.55 0.43
N PHE A 219 31.70 1.56 -0.41
CA PHE A 219 30.81 0.48 -0.10
C PHE A 219 31.28 -0.45 1.03
N ARG A 220 32.59 -0.58 1.26
CA ARG A 220 33.15 -1.33 2.40
C ARG A 220 33.27 -0.45 3.63
N ASP A 221 33.81 0.75 3.47
CA ASP A 221 34.16 1.64 4.59
C ASP A 221 32.92 2.25 5.24
N ILE A 222 31.87 2.55 4.46
CA ILE A 222 30.65 3.21 4.97
C ILE A 222 29.61 2.18 5.42
N LEU A 223 29.38 1.13 4.63
CA LEU A 223 28.37 0.11 5.00
C LEU A 223 28.91 -0.90 6.01
N GLY A 224 30.22 -1.15 6.03
CA GLY A 224 30.87 -2.06 6.98
C GLY A 224 30.15 -3.41 7.05
N ASP A 225 29.77 -3.80 8.27
CA ASP A 225 29.12 -5.07 8.58
C ASP A 225 27.68 -5.19 8.03
N MET A 226 27.05 -4.08 7.61
CA MET A 226 25.76 -4.14 6.94
C MET A 226 25.87 -4.80 5.57
N LEU A 227 27.06 -4.85 4.97
CA LEU A 227 27.25 -5.43 3.66
C LEU A 227 27.29 -6.96 3.74
N LEU A 228 26.38 -7.63 3.01
CA LEU A 228 26.50 -9.06 2.82
C LEU A 228 27.68 -9.37 1.89
N THR A 229 28.82 -9.77 2.46
CA THR A 229 30.05 -10.12 1.71
C THR A 229 30.29 -11.60 1.52
N ASN A 230 29.63 -12.45 2.32
CA ASN A 230 29.78 -13.90 2.23
C ASN A 230 28.53 -14.50 1.58
N THR A 231 28.72 -15.47 0.69
CA THR A 231 27.62 -16.38 0.32
C THR A 231 27.13 -17.02 1.61
N VAL A 232 25.87 -16.78 2.00
CA VAL A 232 25.23 -17.50 3.11
C VAL A 232 25.52 -18.99 2.93
N ASP A 233 26.10 -19.61 3.95
CA ASP A 233 26.78 -20.92 3.93
C ASP A 233 26.27 -21.90 2.86
N GLY A 234 27.14 -22.22 1.90
CA GLY A 234 26.93 -23.28 0.92
C GLY A 234 26.02 -22.92 -0.27
N VAL A 235 26.18 -23.65 -1.37
CA VAL A 235 25.30 -23.54 -2.55
C VAL A 235 23.93 -24.10 -2.18
N SER A 236 23.12 -23.29 -1.50
CA SER A 236 21.70 -23.57 -1.29
C SER A 236 21.00 -23.58 -2.65
N SER A 237 20.10 -24.54 -2.86
CA SER A 237 19.24 -24.63 -4.05
C SER A 237 18.21 -23.51 -4.15
N GLU A 238 18.17 -22.60 -3.16
CA GLU A 238 17.19 -21.53 -3.02
C GLU A 238 17.83 -20.26 -2.46
N LEU A 239 17.24 -19.10 -2.77
CA LEU A 239 17.60 -17.83 -2.15
C LEU A 239 17.30 -17.90 -0.64
N PRO A 240 18.14 -17.36 0.26
CA PRO A 240 17.79 -17.19 1.67
C PRO A 240 16.59 -16.29 1.84
N SER A 241 16.07 -16.35 3.06
CA SER A 241 14.89 -15.66 3.47
C SER A 241 15.16 -14.24 3.94
N PRO A 242 14.13 -13.37 3.95
CA PRO A 242 14.21 -12.08 4.63
C PRO A 242 14.73 -12.20 6.06
N GLU A 243 14.28 -13.22 6.81
CA GLU A 243 14.71 -13.45 8.20
C GLU A 243 16.22 -13.76 8.32
N LYS A 244 16.75 -14.62 7.45
CA LYS A 244 18.18 -14.99 7.45
C LYS A 244 19.10 -13.83 7.04
N SER A 245 18.55 -12.85 6.33
CA SER A 245 19.29 -11.71 5.81
C SER A 245 18.94 -10.41 6.55
N LYS A 246 18.27 -10.47 7.70
CA LYS A 246 17.95 -9.30 8.53
C LYS A 246 19.18 -8.41 8.74
N GLN A 247 18.96 -7.10 8.65
CA GLN A 247 19.98 -6.06 8.78
C GLN A 247 21.13 -6.14 7.77
N ASN A 248 20.98 -6.90 6.68
CA ASN A 248 21.98 -6.98 5.61
C ASN A 248 21.58 -6.19 4.35
N LEU A 249 22.60 -5.70 3.65
CA LEU A 249 22.54 -5.03 2.35
C LEU A 249 23.08 -5.95 1.27
N CYS A 250 22.28 -6.18 0.23
CA CYS A 250 22.66 -6.98 -0.93
C CYS A 250 23.04 -6.08 -2.10
N LYS A 251 24.15 -6.37 -2.80
CA LYS A 251 24.63 -5.62 -3.98
C LYS A 251 24.58 -6.42 -5.27
N GLU A 252 24.54 -5.69 -6.38
CA GLU A 252 24.54 -6.21 -7.76
C GLU A 252 25.91 -6.29 -8.48
N LEU A 253 27.08 -6.30 -7.80
CA LEU A 253 28.41 -6.34 -8.47
C LEU A 253 29.23 -7.66 -8.39
N SER A 254 29.36 -8.29 -9.58
CA SER A 254 30.26 -9.34 -10.09
C SER A 254 30.49 -10.64 -9.31
N ASP A 255 31.03 -10.65 -8.08
CA ASP A 255 31.62 -11.89 -7.51
C ASP A 255 31.29 -12.20 -6.04
N LEU A 256 30.67 -11.27 -5.30
CA LEU A 256 30.34 -11.42 -3.87
C LEU A 256 28.82 -11.44 -3.60
N MET A 257 28.03 -11.88 -4.58
CA MET A 257 26.65 -11.42 -4.70
C MET A 257 25.55 -12.40 -4.34
N PHE A 258 24.50 -11.79 -3.80
CA PHE A 258 23.22 -12.39 -3.52
C PHE A 258 22.33 -12.61 -4.77
N CYS A 259 22.31 -11.65 -5.71
CA CYS A 259 21.46 -11.64 -6.91
C CYS A 259 22.25 -11.23 -8.16
N LYS A 260 22.78 -12.19 -8.92
CA LYS A 260 23.50 -11.97 -10.18
C LYS A 260 22.57 -11.50 -11.30
N SER A 261 22.71 -10.24 -11.70
CA SER A 261 22.04 -9.72 -12.90
C SER A 261 22.51 -10.48 -14.14
N VAL A 262 21.57 -11.03 -14.91
CA VAL A 262 21.82 -11.77 -16.15
C VAL A 262 20.83 -11.37 -17.25
N HIS A 263 21.26 -11.53 -18.50
CA HIS A 263 20.33 -11.39 -19.61
C HIS A 263 19.35 -12.57 -19.66
N PHE A 264 18.06 -12.24 -19.76
CA PHE A 264 17.03 -13.23 -19.97
C PHE A 264 17.10 -13.81 -21.39
N HIS A 265 17.19 -15.15 -21.49
CA HIS A 265 17.22 -15.87 -22.75
C HIS A 265 15.84 -16.40 -23.14
N SER A 266 15.25 -17.25 -22.29
CA SER A 266 13.88 -17.78 -22.42
C SER A 266 13.43 -18.42 -21.11
N PHE A 267 12.13 -18.63 -20.94
CA PHE A 267 11.60 -19.37 -19.78
C PHE A 267 12.10 -20.82 -19.75
N GLU A 268 12.23 -21.46 -20.92
CA GLU A 268 12.82 -22.81 -21.06
C GLU A 268 14.27 -22.86 -20.58
N HIS A 269 15.09 -21.88 -21.00
CA HIS A 269 16.48 -21.79 -20.55
C HIS A 269 16.56 -21.53 -19.05
N SER A 270 15.72 -20.63 -18.53
CA SER A 270 15.64 -20.37 -17.09
C SER A 270 15.34 -21.66 -16.32
N ARG A 271 14.31 -22.41 -16.73
CA ARG A 271 13.88 -23.65 -16.07
C ARG A 271 14.99 -24.70 -16.01
N THR A 272 15.72 -24.89 -17.11
CA THR A 272 16.71 -25.98 -17.26
C THR A 272 18.12 -25.62 -16.83
N SER A 273 18.51 -24.35 -16.91
CA SER A 273 19.93 -23.95 -16.87
C SER A 273 20.24 -22.81 -15.90
N ALA A 274 19.29 -21.92 -15.60
CA ALA A 274 19.55 -20.75 -14.76
C ALA A 274 19.61 -21.12 -13.27
N LYS A 275 20.39 -20.33 -12.51
CA LYS A 275 20.51 -20.51 -11.06
C LYS A 275 19.47 -19.65 -10.30
N PRO A 276 19.04 -20.05 -9.10
CA PRO A 276 18.11 -19.26 -8.28
C PRO A 276 18.61 -17.85 -7.96
N ASN A 277 19.94 -17.68 -7.82
CA ASN A 277 20.57 -16.41 -7.57
C ASN A 277 20.80 -15.57 -8.83
N GLU A 278 20.35 -16.01 -10.00
CA GLU A 278 20.36 -15.21 -11.22
C GLU A 278 19.04 -14.43 -11.35
N MET A 279 19.14 -13.12 -11.57
CA MET A 279 18.04 -12.18 -11.65
C MET A 279 17.97 -11.56 -13.04
N SER A 280 16.77 -11.44 -13.60
CA SER A 280 16.53 -10.79 -14.90
C SER A 280 15.73 -9.50 -14.73
N SER A 281 16.09 -8.48 -15.51
CA SER A 281 15.41 -7.18 -15.54
C SER A 281 14.66 -6.98 -16.87
N PHE A 282 13.42 -6.50 -16.80
CA PHE A 282 12.57 -6.23 -17.96
C PHE A 282 11.98 -4.83 -17.90
N SER A 283 11.94 -4.13 -19.04
CA SER A 283 11.07 -2.96 -19.17
C SER A 283 9.60 -3.38 -19.08
N GLU A 284 8.73 -2.48 -18.61
CA GLU A 284 7.29 -2.74 -18.48
C GLU A 284 6.66 -3.31 -19.78
N SER A 285 7.10 -2.82 -20.94
CA SER A 285 6.57 -3.24 -22.24
C SER A 285 6.94 -4.69 -22.55
N LYS A 286 8.16 -5.10 -22.19
CA LYS A 286 8.65 -6.47 -22.41
C LYS A 286 8.02 -7.43 -21.41
N ALA A 287 7.92 -7.05 -20.14
CA ALA A 287 7.23 -7.84 -19.12
C ALA A 287 5.76 -8.06 -19.50
N ARG A 288 5.04 -7.00 -19.88
CA ARG A 288 3.64 -7.08 -20.36
C ARG A 288 3.47 -7.98 -21.57
N LYS A 289 4.43 -8.00 -22.49
CA LYS A 289 4.42 -8.93 -23.62
C LYS A 289 4.48 -10.39 -23.14
N TYR A 290 5.39 -10.70 -22.22
CA TYR A 290 5.49 -12.04 -21.66
C TYR A 290 4.28 -12.44 -20.82
N SER A 291 3.67 -11.52 -20.08
CA SER A 291 2.42 -11.79 -19.35
C SER A 291 1.32 -12.31 -20.27
N LYS A 292 1.21 -11.75 -21.49
CA LYS A 292 0.18 -12.14 -22.47
C LYS A 292 0.53 -13.40 -23.26
N GLU A 293 1.80 -13.56 -23.62
CA GLU A 293 2.23 -14.65 -24.51
C GLU A 293 2.62 -15.93 -23.75
N ALA A 294 3.02 -15.81 -22.48
CA ALA A 294 3.61 -16.88 -21.70
C ALA A 294 3.38 -16.69 -20.19
N GLY A 295 2.17 -16.28 -19.78
CA GLY A 295 1.82 -15.95 -18.39
C GLY A 295 2.18 -17.05 -17.38
N SER A 296 1.76 -18.28 -17.64
CA SER A 296 2.03 -19.41 -16.73
C SER A 296 3.53 -19.75 -16.61
N ASP A 297 4.29 -19.67 -17.70
CA ASP A 297 5.74 -19.86 -17.67
C ASP A 297 6.43 -18.71 -16.90
N PHE A 298 5.90 -17.49 -16.99
CA PHE A 298 6.41 -16.35 -16.23
C PHE A 298 6.14 -16.50 -14.73
N VAL A 299 4.94 -16.93 -14.34
CA VAL A 299 4.62 -17.30 -12.95
C VAL A 299 5.59 -18.36 -12.43
N LEU A 300 5.79 -19.44 -13.20
CA LEU A 300 6.72 -20.52 -12.84
C LEU A 300 8.17 -20.01 -12.67
N HIS A 301 8.64 -19.15 -13.57
CA HIS A 301 9.96 -18.52 -13.47
C HIS A 301 10.14 -17.79 -12.13
N ASN A 302 9.12 -17.02 -11.74
CA ASN A 302 9.12 -16.21 -10.52
C ASN A 302 8.92 -17.01 -9.22
N THR A 303 8.73 -18.33 -9.28
CA THR A 303 8.78 -19.18 -8.07
C THR A 303 10.21 -19.39 -7.55
N ARG A 304 11.23 -19.24 -8.42
CA ARG A 304 12.62 -19.60 -8.08
C ARG A 304 13.60 -18.43 -8.24
N GLN A 305 13.37 -17.58 -9.22
CA GLN A 305 14.25 -16.46 -9.54
C GLN A 305 13.55 -15.14 -9.22
N LEU A 306 14.34 -14.14 -8.88
CA LEU A 306 13.86 -12.77 -8.78
C LEU A 306 13.74 -12.17 -10.18
N THR A 307 12.65 -11.45 -10.39
CA THR A 307 12.45 -10.61 -11.57
C THR A 307 12.33 -9.16 -11.16
N ARG A 308 13.12 -8.30 -11.82
CA ARG A 308 12.97 -6.86 -11.77
C ARG A 308 12.17 -6.37 -12.97
N VAL A 309 11.14 -5.58 -12.73
CA VAL A 309 10.42 -4.83 -13.77
C VAL A 309 10.61 -3.34 -13.50
N TYR A 310 10.85 -2.56 -14.54
CA TYR A 310 11.06 -1.11 -14.42
C TYR A 310 10.29 -0.32 -15.50
N PRO A 311 10.01 0.98 -15.25
CA PRO A 311 9.24 1.80 -16.17
C PRO A 311 9.90 1.94 -17.56
N SER A 312 9.08 2.08 -18.60
CA SER A 312 9.59 2.35 -19.95
C SER A 312 10.36 3.67 -20.00
N GLY A 313 11.47 3.72 -20.75
CA GLY A 313 12.22 4.96 -21.00
C GLY A 313 11.40 6.05 -21.74
N MET A 314 10.22 5.73 -22.25
CA MET A 314 9.26 6.72 -22.78
C MET A 314 8.59 7.56 -21.68
N ARG A 315 8.58 7.08 -20.42
CA ARG A 315 8.00 7.76 -19.25
C ARG A 315 8.94 8.82 -18.70
N THR A 316 9.27 9.78 -19.55
CA THR A 316 10.20 10.87 -19.24
C THR A 316 9.67 11.81 -18.16
N ASP A 317 8.35 11.84 -17.95
CA ASP A 317 7.65 12.54 -16.88
C ASP A 317 7.68 11.78 -15.54
N SER A 318 8.38 10.66 -15.48
CA SER A 318 8.41 9.76 -14.32
C SER A 318 7.04 9.15 -13.97
N SER A 319 6.09 9.11 -14.90
CA SER A 319 4.83 8.37 -14.69
C SER A 319 5.09 6.89 -14.37
N ASN A 320 4.12 6.22 -13.76
CA ASN A 320 4.22 4.81 -13.36
C ASN A 320 3.34 3.91 -14.23
N TYR A 321 3.69 2.62 -14.27
CA TYR A 321 2.84 1.56 -14.81
C TYR A 321 2.10 0.85 -13.68
N CYS A 322 0.96 0.22 -13.98
CA CYS A 322 0.20 -0.55 -12.98
C CYS A 322 1.06 -1.70 -12.42
N PRO A 323 1.38 -1.70 -11.11
CA PRO A 323 2.23 -2.74 -10.53
C PRO A 323 1.53 -4.10 -10.43
N VAL A 324 0.20 -4.10 -10.33
CA VAL A 324 -0.63 -5.32 -10.18
C VAL A 324 -0.48 -6.24 -11.38
N ASP A 325 -0.34 -5.69 -12.59
CA ASP A 325 -0.08 -6.48 -13.81
C ASP A 325 1.17 -7.38 -13.64
N MET A 326 2.18 -6.88 -12.92
CA MET A 326 3.44 -7.59 -12.70
C MET A 326 3.38 -8.49 -11.46
N TRP A 327 2.70 -8.06 -10.40
CA TRP A 327 2.46 -8.91 -9.22
C TRP A 327 1.63 -10.14 -9.56
N ASN A 328 0.65 -10.03 -10.47
CA ASN A 328 -0.10 -11.17 -10.98
C ASN A 328 0.79 -12.27 -11.58
N MET A 329 1.94 -11.89 -12.15
CA MET A 329 2.94 -12.83 -12.68
C MET A 329 3.91 -13.34 -11.61
N GLY A 330 3.78 -12.90 -10.36
CA GLY A 330 4.70 -13.19 -9.27
C GLY A 330 6.00 -12.41 -9.29
N CYS A 331 6.13 -11.37 -10.13
CA CYS A 331 7.32 -10.50 -10.16
C CYS A 331 7.51 -9.80 -8.82
N GLN A 332 8.72 -9.86 -8.27
CA GLN A 332 9.01 -9.46 -6.89
C GLN A 332 9.49 -8.01 -6.81
N ILE A 333 10.39 -7.60 -7.72
CA ILE A 333 11.01 -6.27 -7.72
C ILE A 333 10.30 -5.43 -8.79
N VAL A 334 9.10 -4.96 -8.49
CA VAL A 334 8.30 -4.11 -9.38
C VAL A 334 8.65 -2.66 -9.08
N ALA A 335 9.64 -2.13 -9.80
CA ALA A 335 10.22 -0.82 -9.51
C ALA A 335 9.35 0.32 -10.03
N LEU A 336 8.99 1.25 -9.15
CA LEU A 336 8.20 2.44 -9.47
C LEU A 336 8.99 3.73 -9.20
N ASN A 337 8.63 4.81 -9.90
CA ASN A 337 9.08 6.16 -9.61
C ASN A 337 8.35 6.66 -8.34
N PHE A 338 9.00 6.55 -7.18
CA PHE A 338 8.39 6.84 -5.86
C PHE A 338 8.02 8.31 -5.66
N GLN A 339 8.65 9.21 -6.40
CA GLN A 339 8.37 10.65 -6.41
C GLN A 339 7.05 10.98 -7.12
N SER A 340 6.52 10.06 -7.92
CA SER A 340 5.33 10.29 -8.75
C SER A 340 4.08 9.77 -8.05
N ALA A 341 3.28 10.69 -7.50
CA ALA A 341 1.96 10.36 -6.98
C ALA A 341 1.02 9.90 -8.10
N GLY A 342 0.06 9.04 -7.77
CA GLY A 342 -0.89 8.49 -8.71
C GLY A 342 -1.42 7.13 -8.25
N MET A 343 -2.37 6.60 -9.02
CA MET A 343 -3.02 5.32 -8.74
C MET A 343 -2.00 4.19 -8.56
N GLU A 344 -0.92 4.19 -9.33
CA GLU A 344 0.10 3.15 -9.25
C GLU A 344 0.85 3.15 -7.90
N MET A 345 1.17 4.34 -7.37
CA MET A 345 1.78 4.46 -6.04
C MET A 345 0.77 4.24 -4.92
N ASP A 346 -0.49 4.59 -5.12
CA ASP A 346 -1.58 4.27 -4.19
C ASP A 346 -1.76 2.74 -4.04
N LEU A 347 -1.60 1.99 -5.13
CA LEU A 347 -1.61 0.53 -5.11
C LEU A 347 -0.38 -0.05 -4.44
N ASN A 348 0.80 0.53 -4.69
CA ASN A 348 2.05 0.16 -4.01
C ASN A 348 1.94 0.33 -2.50
N ASP A 349 1.51 1.51 -2.05
CA ASP A 349 1.37 1.79 -0.62
C ASP A 349 0.30 0.91 0.01
N GLY A 350 -0.85 0.70 -0.65
CA GLY A 350 -1.88 -0.21 -0.16
C GLY A 350 -1.38 -1.64 0.05
N LEU A 351 -0.52 -2.15 -0.85
CA LEU A 351 0.06 -3.48 -0.69
C LEU A 351 1.11 -3.53 0.42
N PHE A 352 2.02 -2.55 0.50
CA PHE A 352 3.20 -2.62 1.37
C PHE A 352 3.03 -2.01 2.77
N THR A 353 1.88 -1.42 3.07
CA THR A 353 1.53 -0.95 4.43
C THR A 353 1.14 -2.09 5.38
N GLN A 354 0.80 -3.27 4.86
CA GLN A 354 0.56 -4.46 5.69
C GLN A 354 1.87 -5.10 6.18
N ASN A 355 1.75 -6.09 7.06
CA ASN A 355 2.87 -6.92 7.52
C ASN A 355 4.00 -6.07 8.15
N GLY A 356 3.62 -5.14 9.02
CA GLY A 356 4.51 -4.27 9.78
C GLY A 356 5.23 -3.22 8.95
N CYS A 357 4.71 -2.82 7.78
CA CYS A 357 5.41 -1.96 6.81
C CYS A 357 6.82 -2.49 6.46
N SER A 358 7.02 -3.81 6.53
CA SER A 358 8.33 -4.45 6.38
C SER A 358 8.94 -4.26 4.99
N GLY A 359 8.12 -3.92 3.99
CA GLY A 359 8.49 -3.83 2.58
C GLY A 359 8.65 -5.20 1.90
N TYR A 360 8.27 -6.29 2.60
CA TYR A 360 8.26 -7.66 2.11
C TYR A 360 6.89 -8.30 2.37
N ILE A 361 6.17 -8.64 1.30
CA ILE A 361 4.85 -9.27 1.38
C ILE A 361 4.94 -10.67 0.78
N LEU A 362 4.65 -11.70 1.56
CA LEU A 362 4.63 -13.08 1.09
C LEU A 362 3.59 -13.24 -0.01
N LYS A 363 4.01 -13.78 -1.15
CA LYS A 363 3.13 -14.07 -2.29
C LYS A 363 2.12 -15.15 -1.91
N PRO A 364 0.93 -15.12 -2.51
CA PRO A 364 -0.02 -16.22 -2.36
C PRO A 364 0.56 -17.55 -2.82
N GLU A 365 0.07 -18.64 -2.21
CA GLU A 365 0.55 -19.99 -2.46
C GLU A 365 0.50 -20.38 -3.95
N ILE A 366 -0.51 -19.87 -4.68
CA ILE A 366 -0.68 -20.06 -6.14
C ILE A 366 0.48 -19.49 -6.98
N LEU A 367 1.30 -18.59 -6.44
CA LEU A 367 2.47 -17.99 -7.09
C LEU A 367 3.82 -18.47 -6.51
N CYS A 368 3.77 -19.44 -5.58
CA CYS A 368 4.95 -20.02 -4.94
C CYS A 368 5.14 -21.51 -5.28
N LYS A 369 4.06 -22.26 -5.52
CA LYS A 369 4.12 -23.70 -5.82
C LYS A 369 4.42 -23.99 -7.27
N ARG A 370 5.32 -24.95 -7.53
CA ARG A 370 5.74 -25.35 -8.89
C ARG A 370 4.80 -26.37 -9.53
N GLU A 371 4.14 -27.15 -8.70
CA GLU A 371 3.29 -28.27 -9.09
C GLU A 371 1.93 -27.81 -9.62
N ARG A 372 1.61 -26.52 -9.47
CA ARG A 372 0.35 -25.91 -9.92
C ARG A 372 0.67 -24.83 -10.95
N LEU A 373 0.29 -25.09 -12.20
CA LEU A 373 0.32 -24.07 -13.26
C LEU A 373 -0.86 -23.13 -13.03
N PHE A 374 -0.57 -21.91 -12.57
CA PHE A 374 -1.54 -20.82 -12.51
C PHE A 374 -1.34 -19.91 -13.73
N ASP A 375 -2.43 -19.66 -14.46
CA ASP A 375 -2.48 -18.66 -15.53
C ASP A 375 -3.34 -17.48 -15.06
N PRO A 376 -2.76 -16.29 -14.83
CA PRO A 376 -3.52 -15.11 -14.43
C PRO A 376 -4.53 -14.64 -15.49
N GLU A 377 -4.34 -14.95 -16.78
CA GLU A 377 -5.32 -14.62 -17.84
C GLU A 377 -6.53 -15.58 -17.78
N ASN A 378 -6.34 -16.81 -17.27
CA ASN A 378 -7.35 -17.85 -17.19
C ASN A 378 -7.50 -18.41 -15.76
N PRO A 379 -7.82 -17.56 -14.75
CA PRO A 379 -7.84 -17.97 -13.34
C PRO A 379 -8.93 -19.02 -13.03
N LYS A 380 -9.87 -19.25 -13.95
CA LYS A 380 -10.95 -20.24 -13.83
C LYS A 380 -10.47 -21.68 -13.96
N GLU A 381 -9.32 -21.91 -14.58
CA GLU A 381 -8.79 -23.25 -14.83
C GLU A 381 -8.05 -23.84 -13.62
N ARG A 382 -7.86 -23.06 -12.55
CA ARG A 382 -7.18 -23.51 -11.33
C ARG A 382 -8.04 -24.49 -10.52
N ASP A 383 -7.36 -25.40 -9.84
CA ASP A 383 -7.99 -26.27 -8.85
C ASP A 383 -8.58 -25.44 -7.69
N GLY A 384 -9.80 -25.76 -7.27
CA GLY A 384 -10.47 -25.07 -6.15
C GLY A 384 -10.97 -23.66 -6.48
N TYR A 385 -11.12 -23.33 -7.77
CA TYR A 385 -11.67 -22.04 -8.21
C TYR A 385 -13.07 -21.78 -7.63
N HIS A 386 -13.19 -20.74 -6.79
CA HIS A 386 -14.44 -20.29 -6.21
C HIS A 386 -14.48 -18.76 -6.16
N PRO A 387 -15.18 -18.09 -7.10
CA PRO A 387 -15.28 -16.64 -7.08
C PRO A 387 -16.15 -16.15 -5.92
N LEU A 388 -15.81 -15.00 -5.35
CA LEU A 388 -16.54 -14.36 -4.27
C LEU A 388 -17.38 -13.20 -4.80
N LEU A 389 -18.58 -13.03 -4.26
CA LEU A 389 -19.37 -11.82 -4.46
C LEU A 389 -18.98 -10.81 -3.38
N PHE A 390 -18.56 -9.63 -3.81
CA PHE A 390 -18.14 -8.55 -2.93
C PHE A 390 -19.13 -7.38 -3.05
N TYR A 391 -19.74 -7.01 -1.94
CA TYR A 391 -20.71 -5.93 -1.85
C TYR A 391 -20.11 -4.78 -1.05
N VAL A 392 -20.09 -3.59 -1.63
CA VAL A 392 -19.72 -2.36 -0.92
C VAL A 392 -20.98 -1.54 -0.76
N LYS A 393 -21.50 -1.49 0.47
CA LYS A 393 -22.66 -0.66 0.80
C LYS A 393 -22.18 0.73 1.24
N VAL A 394 -22.34 1.73 0.37
CA VAL A 394 -22.12 3.14 0.67
C VAL A 394 -23.39 3.71 1.30
N LEU A 395 -23.71 3.25 2.52
CA LEU A 395 -24.93 3.64 3.25
C LEU A 395 -24.74 4.96 3.98
N ASN A 396 -25.87 5.51 4.45
CA ASN A 396 -25.85 6.47 5.55
C ASN A 396 -24.91 5.96 6.66
N ASN A 397 -25.07 4.70 7.11
CA ASN A 397 -24.58 4.12 8.39
C ASN A 397 -23.17 3.52 8.36
N VAL A 398 -22.56 3.41 7.17
CA VAL A 398 -21.42 2.50 7.01
C VAL A 398 -20.28 3.15 6.21
N ILE A 399 -20.57 4.07 5.27
CA ILE A 399 -19.55 4.82 4.51
C ILE A 399 -20.08 6.23 4.22
N SER A 400 -20.05 7.11 5.22
CA SER A 400 -20.18 8.56 4.99
C SER A 400 -18.78 9.16 4.76
N GLY A 401 -18.70 10.22 3.96
CA GLY A 401 -17.49 11.04 3.91
C GLY A 401 -17.51 11.99 5.11
N GLN A 402 -16.41 12.14 5.84
CA GLN A 402 -16.32 13.14 6.90
C GLN A 402 -15.24 14.15 6.54
N GLN A 403 -15.60 15.44 6.61
CA GLN A 403 -14.66 16.55 6.49
C GLN A 403 -13.76 16.45 5.25
N LEU A 404 -14.36 16.15 4.09
CA LEU A 404 -13.62 15.95 2.86
C LEU A 404 -12.79 17.21 2.53
N PRO A 405 -11.46 17.08 2.29
CA PRO A 405 -10.61 18.23 2.10
C PRO A 405 -11.02 18.97 0.83
N LYS A 406 -11.08 20.29 0.93
CA LYS A 406 -11.32 21.16 -0.22
C LYS A 406 -10.05 21.26 -1.06
N VAL A 407 -10.05 20.63 -2.23
CA VAL A 407 -8.86 20.48 -3.10
C VAL A 407 -8.52 21.77 -3.85
N LYS A 408 -9.52 22.57 -4.24
CA LYS A 408 -9.34 23.86 -4.94
C LYS A 408 -9.75 25.05 -4.07
N GLN A 409 -8.91 26.08 -4.07
CA GLN A 409 -9.13 27.37 -3.37
C GLN A 409 -10.18 28.29 -4.06
N LYS A 410 -11.22 27.74 -4.71
CA LYS A 410 -12.35 28.59 -5.10
C LYS A 410 -13.12 28.91 -3.82
N GLU A 411 -12.96 30.12 -3.31
CA GLU A 411 -13.43 30.57 -1.99
C GLU A 411 -14.90 30.17 -1.70
N TRP A 412 -15.76 30.18 -2.72
CA TRP A 412 -17.19 29.93 -2.61
C TRP A 412 -17.68 28.54 -3.07
N SER A 413 -16.82 27.66 -3.59
CA SER A 413 -17.28 26.31 -3.99
C SER A 413 -17.35 25.36 -2.80
N ILE A 414 -18.42 24.58 -2.71
CA ILE A 414 -18.49 23.40 -1.85
C ILE A 414 -18.18 22.19 -2.74
N VAL A 415 -17.62 21.15 -2.14
CA VAL A 415 -17.28 19.91 -2.84
C VAL A 415 -18.56 19.17 -3.22
N ASP A 416 -18.58 18.58 -4.41
CA ASP A 416 -19.64 17.74 -4.95
C ASP A 416 -19.18 16.26 -4.97
N PRO A 417 -19.09 15.57 -3.81
CA PRO A 417 -18.31 14.34 -3.75
C PRO A 417 -19.04 13.14 -4.37
N LEU A 418 -18.28 12.30 -5.04
CA LEU A 418 -18.65 10.92 -5.39
C LEU A 418 -17.62 9.93 -4.87
N VAL A 419 -18.04 8.69 -4.64
CA VAL A 419 -17.16 7.58 -4.26
C VAL A 419 -17.07 6.60 -5.41
N ARG A 420 -15.84 6.25 -5.79
CA ARG A 420 -15.53 5.27 -6.82
C ARG A 420 -14.75 4.12 -6.21
N VAL A 421 -15.24 2.90 -6.41
CA VAL A 421 -14.58 1.68 -5.98
C VAL A 421 -14.02 0.98 -7.21
N GLU A 422 -12.73 0.71 -7.15
CA GLU A 422 -11.97 0.02 -8.19
C GLU A 422 -11.40 -1.29 -7.63
N ILE A 423 -11.52 -2.35 -8.41
CA ILE A 423 -10.89 -3.64 -8.14
C ILE A 423 -9.71 -3.79 -9.09
N TYR A 424 -8.53 -4.03 -8.51
CA TYR A 424 -7.32 -4.36 -9.24
C TYR A 424 -6.90 -5.77 -8.87
N GLY A 425 -6.52 -6.59 -9.84
CA GLY A 425 -6.11 -7.98 -9.62
C GLY A 425 -5.82 -8.62 -10.96
N VAL A 426 -6.13 -9.91 -11.10
CA VAL A 426 -6.11 -10.58 -12.40
C VAL A 426 -7.04 -9.87 -13.40
N PRO A 427 -6.81 -9.97 -14.73
CA PRO A 427 -7.62 -9.26 -15.73
C PRO A 427 -9.14 -9.44 -15.58
N LEU A 428 -9.58 -10.61 -15.12
CA LEU A 428 -10.99 -10.93 -14.91
C LEU A 428 -11.61 -10.20 -13.70
N ASP A 429 -10.81 -9.78 -12.72
CA ASP A 429 -11.26 -9.06 -11.52
C ASP A 429 -11.34 -7.55 -11.75
N GLN A 430 -10.67 -7.03 -12.78
CA GLN A 430 -10.57 -5.59 -13.02
C GLN A 430 -11.93 -4.97 -13.32
N ALA A 431 -12.45 -4.21 -12.37
CA ALA A 431 -13.75 -3.59 -12.43
C ALA A 431 -13.75 -2.24 -11.70
N LYS A 432 -14.66 -1.35 -12.09
CA LYS A 432 -14.87 -0.06 -11.43
C LYS A 432 -16.35 0.29 -11.41
N GLN A 433 -16.84 0.76 -10.27
CA GLN A 433 -18.18 1.31 -10.12
C GLN A 433 -18.11 2.56 -9.26
N GLU A 434 -19.05 3.47 -9.44
CA GLU A 434 -19.10 4.74 -8.72
C GLU A 434 -20.52 5.02 -8.26
N THR A 435 -20.63 5.76 -7.16
CA THR A 435 -21.89 6.34 -6.69
C THR A 435 -22.26 7.54 -7.54
N LYS A 436 -23.48 8.04 -7.37
CA LYS A 436 -23.84 9.40 -7.78
C LYS A 436 -23.03 10.41 -6.97
N TYR A 437 -22.87 11.62 -7.51
CA TYR A 437 -22.32 12.72 -6.70
C TYR A 437 -23.40 13.31 -5.79
N ILE A 438 -22.98 13.89 -4.67
CA ILE A 438 -23.83 14.67 -3.78
C ILE A 438 -23.54 16.14 -4.00
N ASP A 439 -24.55 16.94 -4.34
CA ASP A 439 -24.38 18.37 -4.60
C ASP A 439 -24.10 19.15 -3.31
N ASN A 440 -23.04 19.97 -3.32
CA ASN A 440 -22.64 20.92 -2.29
C ASN A 440 -22.60 20.35 -0.86
N ASN A 441 -22.08 19.13 -0.68
CA ASN A 441 -21.91 18.53 0.64
C ASN A 441 -20.61 17.73 0.76
N GLY A 442 -19.53 18.40 1.17
CA GLY A 442 -18.27 17.75 1.58
C GLY A 442 -18.15 17.45 3.07
N PHE A 443 -19.14 17.84 3.88
CA PHE A 443 -19.06 17.73 5.34
C PHE A 443 -19.55 16.37 5.84
N ASN A 444 -20.71 15.91 5.34
CA ASN A 444 -21.34 14.63 5.66
C ASN A 444 -22.19 14.10 4.47
N PRO A 445 -21.60 13.85 3.29
CA PRO A 445 -22.33 13.28 2.15
C PRO A 445 -22.89 11.88 2.46
N HIS A 446 -24.11 11.65 1.95
CA HIS A 446 -24.85 10.39 2.10
C HIS A 446 -25.28 9.88 0.72
N TRP A 447 -24.72 8.74 0.29
CA TRP A 447 -25.01 8.16 -1.03
C TRP A 447 -26.16 7.15 -1.01
N ASN A 448 -26.18 6.26 -0.01
CA ASN A 448 -27.13 5.16 0.12
C ASN A 448 -27.18 4.24 -1.14
N GLU A 449 -26.00 3.84 -1.62
CA GLU A 449 -25.85 2.97 -2.80
C GLU A 449 -25.09 1.70 -2.46
N THR A 450 -25.38 0.59 -3.15
CA THR A 450 -24.60 -0.66 -3.02
C THR A 450 -23.94 -0.98 -4.35
N LEU A 451 -22.60 -1.08 -4.32
CA LEU A 451 -21.79 -1.49 -5.46
C LEU A 451 -21.48 -2.99 -5.33
N GLN A 452 -21.53 -3.72 -6.43
CA GLN A 452 -21.36 -5.19 -6.42
C GLN A 452 -20.28 -5.63 -7.40
N PHE A 453 -19.32 -6.40 -6.92
CA PHE A 453 -18.20 -6.94 -7.69
C PHE A 453 -18.15 -8.46 -7.58
N THR A 454 -17.54 -9.11 -8.59
CA THR A 454 -17.20 -10.53 -8.55
C THR A 454 -15.68 -10.65 -8.51
N ILE A 455 -15.14 -11.29 -7.48
CA ILE A 455 -13.71 -11.45 -7.24
C ILE A 455 -13.33 -12.91 -7.48
N HIS A 456 -12.62 -13.15 -8.58
CA HIS A 456 -12.21 -14.46 -9.08
C HIS A 456 -10.90 -14.95 -8.44
N THR A 457 -9.97 -14.04 -8.11
CA THR A 457 -8.71 -14.35 -7.41
C THR A 457 -8.49 -13.43 -6.21
N PRO A 458 -9.24 -13.64 -5.10
CA PRO A 458 -9.18 -12.81 -3.89
C PRO A 458 -7.77 -12.55 -3.35
N GLU A 459 -6.89 -13.54 -3.42
CA GLU A 459 -5.52 -13.46 -2.93
C GLU A 459 -4.60 -12.53 -3.74
N LEU A 460 -5.00 -12.13 -4.95
CA LEU A 460 -4.29 -11.16 -5.80
C LEU A 460 -5.05 -9.84 -5.97
N ALA A 461 -6.24 -9.72 -5.38
CA ALA A 461 -7.07 -8.53 -5.54
C ALA A 461 -6.71 -7.44 -4.52
N LEU A 462 -6.73 -6.19 -4.97
CA LEU A 462 -6.74 -4.98 -4.17
C LEU A 462 -8.04 -4.21 -4.46
N VAL A 463 -8.61 -3.64 -3.40
CA VAL A 463 -9.76 -2.75 -3.47
C VAL A 463 -9.28 -1.33 -3.23
N ARG A 464 -9.56 -0.43 -4.17
CA ARG A 464 -9.20 0.98 -4.09
C ARG A 464 -10.47 1.83 -4.04
N PHE A 465 -10.60 2.61 -2.98
CA PHE A 465 -11.66 3.58 -2.77
C PHE A 465 -11.13 4.96 -3.14
N VAL A 466 -11.85 5.68 -3.99
CA VAL A 466 -11.47 7.01 -4.48
C VAL A 466 -12.61 7.96 -4.22
N VAL A 467 -12.31 9.11 -3.63
CA VAL A 467 -13.26 10.20 -3.47
C VAL A 467 -12.86 11.31 -4.43
N GLU A 468 -13.80 11.78 -5.24
CA GLU A 468 -13.59 12.82 -6.24
C GLU A 468 -14.64 13.93 -6.11
N ASP A 469 -14.24 15.17 -6.41
CA ASP A 469 -15.09 16.35 -6.50
C ASP A 469 -15.61 16.44 -7.94
N TYR A 470 -16.92 16.23 -8.13
CA TYR A 470 -17.53 16.22 -9.45
C TYR A 470 -17.47 17.62 -10.09
N ASP A 471 -16.96 17.70 -11.32
CA ASP A 471 -16.99 18.94 -12.10
C ASP A 471 -17.65 18.70 -13.46
N LYS A 472 -18.74 19.43 -13.73
CA LYS A 472 -19.46 19.33 -15.01
C LYS A 472 -18.65 19.85 -16.21
N ALA A 473 -17.75 20.80 -15.98
CA ALA A 473 -17.01 21.52 -17.01
C ALA A 473 -15.56 21.05 -17.17
N SER A 474 -15.02 20.29 -16.20
CA SER A 474 -13.65 19.81 -16.24
C SER A 474 -13.55 18.35 -15.75
N ARG A 475 -12.33 17.84 -15.58
CA ARG A 475 -12.14 16.52 -14.96
C ARG A 475 -12.38 16.68 -13.46
N ASN A 476 -13.05 15.69 -12.85
CA ASN A 476 -13.24 15.64 -11.40
C ASN A 476 -11.90 15.83 -10.67
N ASP A 477 -11.92 16.57 -9.58
CA ASP A 477 -10.73 16.75 -8.75
C ASP A 477 -10.59 15.58 -7.78
N PHE A 478 -9.37 15.08 -7.62
CA PHE A 478 -9.08 14.03 -6.65
C PHE A 478 -9.09 14.61 -5.23
N ILE A 479 -9.94 14.06 -4.35
CA ILE A 479 -10.04 14.46 -2.94
C ILE A 479 -9.13 13.58 -2.08
N GLY A 480 -9.20 12.27 -2.30
CA GLY A 480 -8.26 11.31 -1.73
C GLY A 480 -8.68 9.87 -1.94
N GLN A 481 -7.95 8.95 -1.31
CA GLN A 481 -8.09 7.54 -1.59
C GLN A 481 -7.76 6.64 -0.39
N TYR A 482 -8.24 5.41 -0.43
CA TYR A 482 -7.75 4.30 0.39
C TYR A 482 -7.64 2.98 -0.40
N THR A 483 -6.46 2.34 -0.38
CA THR A 483 -6.23 1.04 -1.05
C THR A 483 -5.98 -0.03 0.01
N ILE A 484 -6.64 -1.18 -0.14
CA ILE A 484 -6.46 -2.32 0.75
C ILE A 484 -6.41 -3.65 -0.05
N PRO A 485 -5.51 -4.59 0.28
CA PRO A 485 -5.57 -5.96 -0.24
C PRO A 485 -6.89 -6.62 0.16
N PHE A 486 -7.57 -7.30 -0.75
CA PHE A 486 -8.88 -7.90 -0.48
C PHE A 486 -8.83 -8.88 0.70
N THR A 487 -7.74 -9.63 0.85
CA THR A 487 -7.54 -10.58 1.97
C THR A 487 -7.34 -9.92 3.34
N ASN A 488 -7.17 -8.60 3.38
CA ASN A 488 -7.05 -7.82 4.62
C ASN A 488 -8.35 -7.09 4.97
N ILE A 489 -9.38 -7.18 4.12
CA ILE A 489 -10.71 -6.64 4.41
C ILE A 489 -11.39 -7.54 5.44
N GLN A 490 -11.79 -6.96 6.56
CA GLN A 490 -12.68 -7.62 7.51
C GLN A 490 -14.13 -7.59 6.99
N PRO A 491 -14.83 -8.75 6.92
CA PRO A 491 -16.26 -8.79 6.64
C PRO A 491 -17.05 -7.99 7.69
N GLY A 492 -18.20 -7.43 7.31
CA GLY A 492 -19.12 -6.79 8.25
C GLY A 492 -18.71 -5.42 8.81
N ARG A 493 -17.46 -4.97 8.59
CA ARG A 493 -16.99 -3.67 9.05
C ARG A 493 -17.63 -2.52 8.28
N ALA A 494 -18.00 -1.48 9.01
CA ALA A 494 -18.28 -0.17 8.45
C ALA A 494 -17.00 0.49 7.94
N VAL A 495 -17.03 1.03 6.72
CA VAL A 495 -15.87 1.70 6.13
C VAL A 495 -15.95 3.19 6.42
N ILE A 496 -15.37 3.63 7.52
CA ILE A 496 -14.97 5.03 7.66
C ILE A 496 -13.65 5.18 6.89
N ILE A 497 -13.73 5.75 5.68
CA ILE A 497 -12.55 5.95 4.85
C ILE A 497 -11.78 7.16 5.40
N GLY A 498 -10.70 6.88 6.12
CA GLY A 498 -9.66 7.88 6.39
C GLY A 498 -9.01 8.29 5.06
N VAL A 499 -9.35 9.48 4.57
CA VAL A 499 -8.89 9.96 3.25
C VAL A 499 -7.42 10.38 3.36
N HIS A 500 -6.51 9.61 2.75
CA HIS A 500 -5.10 9.98 2.67
C HIS A 500 -4.84 10.91 1.48
N ASN A 501 -4.26 12.08 1.74
CA ASN A 501 -3.74 12.96 0.70
C ASN A 501 -2.22 12.84 0.64
N VAL A 502 -1.69 12.20 -0.40
CA VAL A 502 -0.26 11.92 -0.58
C VAL A 502 0.59 13.20 -0.66
N HIS A 503 -0.02 14.36 -0.91
CA HIS A 503 0.68 15.65 -1.03
C HIS A 503 0.85 16.43 0.28
N ASN A 504 0.18 16.04 1.36
CA ASN A 504 0.40 16.64 2.68
C ASN A 504 0.77 15.52 3.67
N SER A 505 1.91 15.67 4.33
CA SER A 505 2.38 14.83 5.44
C SER A 505 1.52 14.95 6.71
N SER A 506 0.22 15.12 6.54
CA SER A 506 -0.80 15.05 7.59
C SER A 506 -1.63 13.82 7.31
N SER A 507 -1.21 12.71 7.91
CA SER A 507 -2.04 11.55 8.15
C SER A 507 -3.31 12.03 8.85
N PHE A 508 -4.45 12.05 8.16
CA PHE A 508 -5.75 12.17 8.80
C PHE A 508 -6.32 10.77 9.00
N ILE A 509 -5.57 9.98 9.76
CA ILE A 509 -6.17 8.94 10.60
C ILE A 509 -6.56 9.70 11.86
N TYR A 510 -7.85 9.73 12.18
CA TYR A 510 -8.26 10.06 13.54
C TYR A 510 -7.71 8.95 14.46
N ASN A 511 -6.45 9.08 14.86
CA ASN A 511 -5.98 8.48 16.11
C ASN A 511 -6.33 9.50 17.19
N ALA A 512 -7.42 9.26 17.90
CA ALA A 512 -7.58 9.81 19.25
C ALA A 512 -6.66 9.04 20.20
#